data_AF-A0A7S1GDY0-F1
#
_entry.id   AF-A0A7S1GDY0-F1
#
_cell.length_a   1.000
_cell.length_b   1.000
_cell.length_c   1.000
_cell.angle_alpha   90.00
_cell.angle_beta   90.00
_cell.angle_gamma   90.00
#
_symmetry.space_group_name_H-M   'P 1'
#
loop_
_entity.id
_entity.type
_entity.pdbx_description
1 polymer ?
#
loop_
_entity_poly.entity_id
_entity_poly.type
_entity_poly.pdbx_seq_one_letter_code
_entity_poly.pdbx_strand_id
1 'polypeptide(L)'
;AGSGAGSGAGGATASAVAPGGWSAQSAMDDLRGVRGLLSGMAQITSDVLDVHKLQAGKLHAVSSLSDLPLALRSLAAEYGGARRAVSVTIADDVPRRCFTDGLRFRQVVANGISNALKHAGGAPGASDAVSVRFFRAPPDDGGGDDGG
;
A
#
# COMPACT_ATOMS: atom_id res chain seq x y z
N ALA A 1 26.74 32.02 -49.70
CA ALA A 1 26.31 30.79 -50.40
C ALA A 1 26.69 29.61 -49.52
N GLY A 2 25.81 28.80 -48.98
CA GLY A 2 24.37 28.65 -49.15
C GLY A 2 24.01 27.21 -48.77
N SER A 3 22.88 27.04 -48.07
CA SER A 3 21.98 25.87 -48.10
C SER A 3 22.54 24.53 -47.57
N GLY A 4 22.02 23.91 -46.49
CA GLY A 4 20.67 23.31 -46.39
C GLY A 4 20.73 21.86 -46.93
N ALA A 5 20.19 20.78 -46.37
CA ALA A 5 19.18 20.47 -45.36
C ALA A 5 19.50 19.02 -44.86
N GLY A 6 19.19 18.58 -43.64
CA GLY A 6 17.83 18.22 -43.21
C GLY A 6 17.34 16.93 -43.89
N SER A 7 17.44 15.77 -43.23
CA SER A 7 16.58 14.58 -43.38
C SER A 7 17.16 13.45 -42.53
N GLY A 8 16.48 12.77 -41.62
CA GLY A 8 15.09 12.82 -41.21
C GLY A 8 14.95 11.88 -40.03
N ALA A 9 14.30 12.36 -38.98
CA ALA A 9 13.76 11.53 -37.92
C ALA A 9 12.80 10.51 -38.54
N GLY A 10 12.97 9.24 -38.21
CA GLY A 10 12.14 8.18 -38.77
C GLY A 10 12.33 6.85 -38.06
N GLY A 11 12.63 6.88 -36.75
CA GLY A 11 12.47 5.70 -35.90
C GLY A 11 10.99 5.44 -35.71
N ALA A 12 10.32 4.95 -36.75
CA ALA A 12 8.97 4.46 -36.67
C ALA A 12 8.96 3.28 -35.68
N THR A 13 8.53 3.53 -34.45
CA THR A 13 8.01 2.48 -33.58
C THR A 13 6.77 1.96 -34.29
N ALA A 14 6.96 1.00 -35.18
CA ALA A 14 5.90 0.30 -35.87
C ALA A 14 5.01 -0.32 -34.79
N SER A 15 3.92 0.38 -34.48
CA SER A 15 2.80 -0.15 -33.73
C SER A 15 2.25 -1.31 -34.55
N ALA A 16 2.69 -2.52 -34.24
CA ALA A 16 2.21 -3.75 -34.83
C ALA A 16 0.75 -3.93 -34.41
N VAL A 17 -0.15 -3.33 -35.20
CA VAL A 17 -1.59 -3.54 -35.06
C VAL A 17 -1.92 -4.87 -35.74
N ALA A 18 -2.35 -5.85 -34.96
CA ALA A 18 -2.83 -7.12 -35.49
C ALA A 18 -4.20 -6.92 -36.18
N PRO A 19 -4.54 -7.72 -37.21
CA PRO A 19 -5.83 -7.63 -37.86
C PRO A 19 -6.92 -7.97 -36.83
N GLY A 20 -7.73 -6.98 -36.48
CA GLY A 20 -8.71 -7.06 -35.40
C GLY A 20 -8.86 -5.79 -34.57
N GLY A 21 -7.91 -4.84 -34.65
CA GLY A 21 -8.05 -3.50 -34.03
C GLY A 21 -7.58 -3.41 -32.57
N TRP A 22 -7.02 -4.49 -32.02
CA TRP A 22 -6.49 -4.50 -30.65
C TRP A 22 -4.97 -4.42 -30.71
N SER A 23 -4.40 -3.39 -30.08
CA SER A 23 -2.96 -3.28 -29.91
C SER A 23 -2.49 -4.25 -28.82
N ALA A 24 -1.25 -4.73 -28.90
CA ALA A 24 -0.62 -5.48 -27.81
C ALA A 24 -0.67 -4.71 -26.48
N GLN A 25 -0.68 -3.37 -26.56
CA GLN A 25 -0.80 -2.48 -25.41
C GLN A 25 -2.18 -2.57 -24.74
N SER A 26 -3.27 -2.54 -25.54
CA SER A 26 -4.63 -2.68 -25.01
C SER A 26 -4.85 -4.03 -24.34
N ALA A 27 -4.35 -5.11 -24.94
CA ALA A 27 -4.42 -6.44 -24.32
C ALA A 27 -3.64 -6.53 -22.99
N MET A 28 -2.47 -5.88 -22.92
CA MET A 28 -1.68 -5.81 -21.68
C MET A 28 -2.38 -4.98 -20.60
N ASP A 29 -3.04 -3.89 -20.98
CA ASP A 29 -3.76 -3.03 -20.04
C ASP A 29 -5.03 -3.72 -19.51
N ASP A 30 -5.75 -4.47 -20.34
CA ASP A 30 -6.87 -5.32 -19.90
C ASP A 30 -6.42 -6.40 -18.92
N LEU A 31 -5.31 -7.09 -19.21
CA LEU A 31 -4.74 -8.09 -18.30
C LEU A 31 -4.28 -7.49 -16.97
N ARG A 32 -3.71 -6.27 -16.99
CA ARG A 32 -3.38 -5.54 -15.77
C ARG A 32 -4.63 -5.16 -14.98
N GLY A 33 -5.69 -4.72 -15.67
CA GLY A 33 -6.99 -4.44 -15.08
C GLY A 33 -7.58 -5.67 -14.39
N VAL A 34 -7.66 -6.80 -15.09
CA VAL A 34 -8.13 -8.08 -14.55
C VAL A 34 -7.28 -8.51 -13.35
N ARG A 35 -5.94 -8.40 -13.43
CA ARG A 35 -5.05 -8.76 -12.32
C ARG A 35 -5.26 -7.86 -11.10
N GLY A 36 -5.51 -6.57 -11.30
CA GLY A 36 -5.85 -5.62 -10.25
C GLY A 36 -7.17 -5.98 -9.56
N LEU A 37 -8.20 -6.31 -10.35
CA LEU A 37 -9.51 -6.75 -9.85
C LEU A 37 -9.41 -8.03 -9.02
N LEU A 38 -8.69 -9.04 -9.52
CA LEU A 38 -8.47 -10.31 -8.81
C LEU A 38 -7.72 -10.10 -7.49
N SER A 39 -6.71 -9.22 -7.48
CA SER A 39 -5.96 -8.89 -6.26
C SER A 39 -6.83 -8.18 -5.22
N GLY A 40 -7.68 -7.24 -5.66
CA GLY A 40 -8.63 -6.55 -4.78
C GLY A 40 -9.68 -7.48 -4.18
N MET A 41 -10.24 -8.40 -4.98
CA MET A 41 -11.18 -9.42 -4.49
C MET A 41 -10.53 -10.37 -3.47
N ALA A 42 -9.30 -10.80 -3.73
CA ALA A 42 -8.56 -11.65 -2.80
C ALA A 42 -8.36 -10.96 -1.45
N GLN A 43 -8.04 -9.67 -1.45
CA GLN A 43 -7.89 -8.88 -0.24
C GLN A 43 -9.21 -8.76 0.54
N ILE A 44 -10.31 -8.41 -0.12
CA ILE A 44 -11.64 -8.32 0.52
C ILE A 44 -12.06 -9.68 1.10
N THR A 45 -11.81 -10.77 0.38
CA THR A 45 -12.13 -12.12 0.85
C THR A 45 -11.29 -12.48 2.08
N SER A 46 -10.00 -12.12 2.10
CA SER A 46 -9.14 -12.30 3.28
C SER A 46 -9.65 -11.48 4.46
N ASP A 47 -9.96 -10.20 4.25
CA ASP A 47 -10.41 -9.28 5.31
C ASP A 47 -11.73 -9.76 5.93
N VAL A 48 -12.70 -10.18 5.11
CA VAL A 48 -13.99 -10.72 5.58
C VAL A 48 -13.79 -12.02 6.35
N LEU A 49 -12.95 -12.92 5.84
CA LEU A 49 -12.66 -14.18 6.53
C LEU A 49 -11.93 -13.96 7.85
N ASP A 50 -11.07 -12.94 7.92
CA ASP A 50 -10.34 -12.57 9.11
C ASP A 50 -11.24 -11.92 10.16
N VAL A 51 -12.22 -11.10 9.77
CA VAL A 51 -13.28 -10.60 10.66
C VAL A 51 -14.10 -11.76 11.24
N HIS A 52 -14.48 -12.75 10.42
CA HIS A 52 -15.20 -13.92 10.91
C HIS A 52 -14.38 -14.77 11.88
N LYS A 53 -13.07 -14.92 11.63
CA LYS A 53 -12.16 -15.63 12.55
C LYS A 53 -11.94 -14.86 13.85
N LEU A 54 -11.83 -13.53 13.78
CA LEU A 54 -11.73 -12.63 14.93
C LEU A 54 -12.99 -12.74 15.80
N GLN A 55 -14.18 -12.60 15.21
CA GLN A 55 -15.47 -12.65 15.91
C GLN A 55 -15.77 -14.04 16.51
N ALA A 56 -15.25 -15.11 15.91
CA ALA A 56 -15.37 -16.47 16.44
C ALA A 56 -14.31 -16.83 17.49
N GLY A 57 -13.39 -15.93 17.84
CA GLY A 57 -12.26 -16.21 18.74
C GLY A 57 -11.25 -17.21 18.18
N LYS A 58 -11.28 -17.50 16.87
CA LYS A 58 -10.44 -18.48 16.17
C LYS A 58 -9.24 -17.85 15.45
N LEU A 59 -9.02 -16.56 15.64
CA LEU A 59 -7.84 -15.91 15.10
C LEU A 59 -6.62 -16.35 15.91
N HIS A 60 -5.96 -17.41 15.47
CA HIS A 60 -4.68 -17.84 16.02
C HIS A 60 -3.59 -16.86 15.59
N ALA A 61 -3.41 -15.78 16.35
CA ALA A 61 -2.28 -14.88 16.19
C ALA A 61 -1.00 -15.65 16.56
N VAL A 62 -0.11 -15.87 15.60
CA VAL A 62 1.16 -16.55 15.85
C VAL A 62 2.16 -15.49 16.31
N SER A 63 2.19 -15.26 17.62
CA SER A 63 3.11 -14.30 18.20
C SER A 63 4.56 -14.79 18.06
N SER A 64 5.38 -13.97 17.43
CA SER A 64 6.81 -14.20 17.26
C SER A 64 7.56 -12.88 17.44
N LEU A 65 8.83 -13.00 17.81
CA LEU A 65 9.69 -11.82 17.95
C LEU A 65 9.92 -11.20 16.57
N SER A 66 9.34 -10.03 16.34
CA SER A 66 9.36 -9.35 15.04
C SER A 66 10.09 -8.01 15.11
N ASP A 67 10.81 -7.64 14.05
CA ASP A 67 11.44 -6.32 13.90
C ASP A 67 10.43 -5.32 13.31
N LEU A 68 9.87 -4.45 14.18
CA LEU A 68 8.82 -3.51 13.77
C LEU A 68 9.37 -2.46 12.79
N PRO A 69 10.51 -1.79 13.05
CA PRO A 69 11.01 -0.80 12.11
C PRO A 69 11.33 -1.37 10.72
N LEU A 70 11.82 -2.60 10.64
CA LEU A 70 12.04 -3.28 9.36
C LEU A 70 10.71 -3.52 8.63
N ALA A 71 9.71 -4.09 9.30
CA ALA A 71 8.40 -4.35 8.71
C ALA A 71 7.73 -3.06 8.20
N LEU A 72 7.80 -1.97 8.98
CA LEU A 72 7.26 -0.67 8.62
C LEU A 72 7.98 -0.03 7.43
N ARG A 73 9.32 -0.10 7.37
CA ARG A 73 10.10 0.40 6.24
C ARG A 73 9.85 -0.38 4.96
N SER A 74 9.76 -1.71 5.03
CA SER A 74 9.43 -2.55 3.88
C SER A 74 8.06 -2.19 3.32
N LEU A 75 7.07 -2.01 4.19
CA LEU A 75 5.74 -1.59 3.78
C LEU A 75 5.74 -0.17 3.17
N ALA A 76 6.49 0.76 3.75
CA ALA A 76 6.67 2.10 3.20
C ALA A 76 7.25 2.07 1.77
N ALA A 77 8.22 1.20 1.51
CA ALA A 77 8.82 1.02 0.20
C ALA A 77 7.83 0.49 -0.84
N GLU A 78 6.91 -0.41 -0.45
CA GLU A 78 5.82 -0.90 -1.33
C GLU A 78 4.91 0.26 -1.80
N TYR A 79 4.64 1.24 -0.93
CA TYR A 79 3.85 2.42 -1.27
C TYR A 79 4.67 3.56 -1.91
N GLY A 80 6.01 3.47 -1.92
CA GLY A 80 6.88 4.49 -2.53
C GLY A 80 6.73 4.62 -4.05
N GLY A 81 6.19 3.60 -4.72
CA GLY A 81 5.83 3.65 -6.14
C GLY A 81 4.42 4.17 -6.42
N ALA A 82 3.64 4.53 -5.40
CA ALA A 82 2.30 5.05 -5.58
C ALA A 82 2.31 6.45 -6.23
N ARG A 83 1.24 6.77 -6.96
CA ARG A 83 1.04 8.08 -7.64
C ARG A 83 1.05 9.29 -6.69
N ARG A 84 0.97 9.05 -5.37
CA ARG A 84 0.97 10.02 -4.27
C ARG A 84 2.21 9.82 -3.41
N ALA A 85 2.87 10.92 -3.02
CA ALA A 85 4.04 10.85 -2.17
C ALA A 85 3.66 10.38 -0.77
N VAL A 86 4.01 9.14 -0.42
CA VAL A 86 3.87 8.60 0.95
C VAL A 86 5.18 8.78 1.70
N SER A 87 5.14 9.51 2.80
CA SER A 87 6.26 9.61 3.74
C SER A 87 5.94 8.81 5.00
N VAL A 88 6.89 7.98 5.43
CA VAL A 88 6.75 7.19 6.67
C VAL A 88 7.81 7.65 7.68
N THR A 89 7.34 8.02 8.87
CA THR A 89 8.20 8.39 10.00
C THR A 89 7.98 7.40 11.13
N ILE A 90 9.06 6.88 11.70
CA ILE A 90 9.02 5.97 12.85
C ILE A 90 9.68 6.73 14.00
N ALA A 91 8.95 6.94 15.09
CA ALA A 91 9.47 7.63 16.26
C ALA A 91 10.41 6.72 17.07
N ASP A 92 11.32 7.34 17.83
CA ASP A 92 12.38 6.64 18.59
C ASP A 92 11.83 5.79 19.75
N ASP A 93 10.60 6.07 20.18
CA ASP A 93 9.89 5.33 21.23
C ASP A 93 9.30 4.00 20.74
N VAL A 94 9.33 3.74 19.42
CA VAL A 94 8.89 2.47 18.83
C VAL A 94 9.92 1.39 19.14
N PRO A 95 9.54 0.29 19.83
CA PRO A 95 10.47 -0.78 20.16
C PRO A 95 10.97 -1.46 18.89
N ARG A 96 12.28 -1.73 18.83
CA ARG A 96 12.90 -2.43 17.70
C ARG A 96 12.34 -3.84 17.53
N ARG A 97 12.12 -4.55 18.63
CA ARG A 97 11.57 -5.91 18.63
C ARG A 97 10.32 -5.97 19.49
N CYS A 98 9.27 -6.58 18.95
CA CYS A 98 8.01 -6.79 19.64
C CYS A 98 7.54 -8.23 19.40
N PHE A 99 6.98 -8.86 20.42
CA PHE A 99 6.19 -10.07 20.22
C PHE A 99 4.88 -9.68 19.56
N THR A 100 4.69 -10.09 18.32
CA THR A 100 3.47 -9.84 17.54
C THR A 100 3.32 -10.92 16.48
N ASP A 101 2.12 -11.02 15.90
CA ASP A 101 1.95 -11.72 14.64
C ASP A 101 2.40 -10.80 13.49
N GLY A 102 3.53 -11.14 12.86
CA GLY A 102 4.14 -10.31 11.82
C GLY A 102 3.29 -10.17 10.56
N LEU A 103 2.52 -11.20 10.20
CA LEU A 103 1.65 -11.15 9.02
C LEU A 103 0.44 -10.23 9.31
N ARG A 104 -0.21 -10.44 10.45
CA ARG A 104 -1.37 -9.65 10.87
C ARG A 104 -1.01 -8.19 11.08
N PHE A 105 0.13 -7.93 11.74
CA PHE A 105 0.65 -6.58 11.91
C PHE A 105 0.79 -5.86 10.56
N ARG A 106 1.42 -6.52 9.58
CA ARG A 106 1.61 -5.93 8.25
C ARG A 106 0.28 -5.62 7.56
N GLN A 107 -0.69 -6.53 7.65
CA GLN A 107 -2.04 -6.32 7.09
C GLN A 107 -2.75 -5.12 7.71
N VAL A 108 -2.75 -5.01 9.05
CA VAL A 108 -3.39 -3.89 9.77
C VAL A 108 -2.77 -2.56 9.34
N VAL A 109 -1.44 -2.48 9.29
CA VAL A 109 -0.75 -1.26 8.88
C VAL A 109 -1.03 -0.94 7.40
N ALA A 110 -1.00 -1.93 6.51
CA ALA A 110 -1.28 -1.75 5.08
C ALA A 110 -2.70 -1.21 4.85
N ASN A 111 -3.68 -1.75 5.59
CA ASN A 111 -5.07 -1.26 5.54
C ASN A 111 -5.17 0.19 6.03
N GLY A 112 -4.46 0.55 7.10
CA GLY A 112 -4.38 1.92 7.58
C GLY A 112 -3.81 2.90 6.53
N ILE A 113 -2.68 2.55 5.91
CA ILE A 113 -2.04 3.37 4.87
C ILE A 113 -2.96 3.49 3.63
N SER A 114 -3.56 2.38 3.20
CA SER A 114 -4.51 2.35 2.08
C SER A 114 -5.72 3.25 2.34
N ASN A 115 -6.27 3.22 3.56
CA ASN A 115 -7.36 4.10 3.95
C ASN A 115 -6.93 5.58 3.92
N ALA A 116 -5.77 5.90 4.48
CA ALA A 116 -5.23 7.27 4.43
C ALA A 116 -5.06 7.78 2.98
N LEU A 117 -4.54 6.93 2.08
CA LEU A 117 -4.39 7.24 0.66
C LEU A 117 -5.72 7.45 -0.06
N LYS A 118 -6.74 6.66 0.24
CA LYS A 118 -8.09 6.80 -0.35
C LYS A 118 -8.78 8.09 0.09
N HIS A 119 -8.54 8.53 1.31
CA HIS A 119 -9.22 9.69 1.91
C HIS A 119 -8.40 10.99 1.86
N ALA A 120 -7.12 10.93 1.50
CA ALA A 120 -6.32 12.13 1.23
C ALA A 120 -6.84 12.85 -0.03
N GLY A 121 -6.98 14.19 0.01
CA GLY A 121 -7.33 15.00 -1.17
C GLY A 121 -8.76 15.54 -1.26
N GLY A 122 -9.49 15.65 -0.14
CA GLY A 122 -10.83 16.26 -0.11
C GLY A 122 -10.87 17.74 0.30
N ALA A 123 -9.78 18.29 0.82
CA ALA A 123 -9.74 19.68 1.33
C ALA A 123 -9.06 20.63 0.34
N PRO A 124 -9.65 21.82 0.05
CA PRO A 124 -9.01 22.82 -0.80
C PRO A 124 -7.63 23.21 -0.25
N GLY A 125 -6.57 23.00 -1.05
CA GLY A 125 -5.19 23.31 -0.67
C GLY A 125 -4.41 22.18 0.01
N ALA A 126 -5.00 20.99 0.19
CA ALA A 126 -4.26 19.83 0.71
C ALA A 126 -3.29 19.28 -0.35
N SER A 127 -2.02 19.09 0.04
CA SER A 127 -1.04 18.36 -0.76
C SER A 127 -1.53 16.93 -1.02
N ASP A 128 -1.32 16.42 -2.23
CA ASP A 128 -1.53 14.99 -2.58
C ASP A 128 -0.56 14.04 -1.84
N ALA A 129 0.23 14.55 -0.90
CA ALA A 129 1.17 13.80 -0.08
C ALA A 129 0.50 13.29 1.21
N VAL A 130 0.79 12.05 1.57
CA VAL A 130 0.33 11.42 2.81
C VAL A 130 1.54 11.20 3.71
N SER A 131 1.46 11.66 4.96
CA SER A 131 2.47 11.38 5.98
C SER A 131 1.92 10.42 7.03
N VAL A 132 2.63 9.33 7.28
CA VAL A 132 2.26 8.29 8.25
C VAL A 132 3.32 8.25 9.33
N ARG A 133 2.91 8.46 10.58
CA ARG A 133 3.80 8.42 11.74
C ARG A 133 3.46 7.27 12.66
N PHE A 134 4.46 6.46 12.99
CA PHE A 134 4.38 5.40 14.00
C PHE A 134 5.02 5.87 15.30
N PHE A 135 4.34 5.68 16.41
CA PHE A 135 4.80 6.03 17.76
C PHE A 135 4.28 4.98 18.76
N ARG A 136 4.89 4.91 19.93
CA ARG A 136 4.39 4.05 21.01
C ARG A 136 3.27 4.78 21.74
N ALA A 137 2.08 4.19 21.78
CA ALA A 137 1.01 4.73 22.59
C ALA A 137 1.44 4.79 24.07
N PRO A 138 1.02 5.81 24.83
CA PRO A 138 1.20 5.82 26.28
C PRO A 138 0.67 4.50 26.87
N PRO A 139 1.29 3.97 27.94
CA PRO A 139 0.68 2.88 28.67
C PRO A 139 -0.71 3.34 29.12
N ASP A 140 -1.73 2.54 28.82
CA ASP A 140 -3.06 2.73 29.36
C ASP A 140 -2.92 2.63 30.88
N ASP A 141 -2.99 3.77 31.56
CA ASP A 141 -2.99 3.89 33.01
C ASP A 141 -4.35 3.40 33.47
N GLY A 142 -4.55 2.09 33.38
CA GLY A 142 -5.83 1.43 33.63
C GLY A 142 -6.51 2.09 34.81
N GLY A 143 -7.54 2.88 34.50
CA GLY A 143 -8.43 3.48 35.47
C GLY A 143 -9.17 2.32 36.11
N GLY A 144 -8.52 1.67 37.07
CA GLY A 144 -9.09 0.69 37.95
C GLY A 144 -10.20 1.39 38.71
N ASP A 145 -11.43 1.09 38.29
CA ASP A 145 -12.57 1.11 39.17
C ASP A 145 -12.29 0.10 40.28
N ASP A 146 -11.55 0.54 41.30
CA ASP A 146 -11.43 -0.11 42.60
C ASP A 146 -12.74 0.14 43.37
N GLY A 147 -13.86 -0.33 42.80
CA GLY A 147 -15.16 -0.35 43.45
C GLY A 147 -15.23 -1.55 44.40
N GLY A 148 -15.19 -1.24 45.70
CA GLY A 148 -15.13 -2.20 46.81
C GLY A 148 -16.40 -2.98 47.12
#